data_AF-A0A7W0A2J7-F1
#
_entry.id   AF-A0A7W0A2J7-F1
#
_cell.length_a   1.000
_cell.length_b   1.000
_cell.length_c   1.000
_cell.angle_alpha   90.00
_cell.angle_beta   90.00
_cell.angle_gamma   90.00
#
_symmetry.space_group_name_H-M   'P 1'
#
loop_
_entity.id
_entity.type
_entity.pdbx_description
1 polymer ?
#
loop_
_entity_poly.entity_id
_entity_poly.type
_entity_poly.pdbx_seq_one_letter_code
_entity_poly.pdbx_strand_id
1 'polypeptide(L)'
;MAKSTARRGAREPLPTGVALRAVRYSAPEPPDETYPFSLPILANLDELPFPTPITFLVGENGSGKSSLLEAIAVGADLQTLGGQDTRRDPTLADARRLAAALR
;
A
#
# COMPACT_ATOMS: atom_id res chain seq x y z
N MET A 1 -28.10 18.39 34.74
CA MET A 1 -26.67 18.17 35.06
C MET A 1 -26.54 16.74 35.58
N ALA A 2 -25.66 15.84 35.17
CA ALA A 2 -24.46 15.90 34.33
C ALA A 2 -24.36 14.61 33.48
N LYS A 3 -23.84 14.76 32.26
CA LYS A 3 -23.40 13.68 31.38
C LYS A 3 -22.22 12.96 32.05
N SER A 4 -22.24 11.62 32.14
CA SER A 4 -21.10 10.86 32.64
C SER A 4 -20.70 9.73 31.69
N THR A 5 -19.59 10.02 31.01
CA THR A 5 -18.47 9.13 30.67
C THR A 5 -18.72 7.84 29.89
N ALA A 6 -18.49 7.97 28.59
CA ALA A 6 -17.85 7.02 27.68
C ALA A 6 -17.38 5.68 28.30
N ARG A 7 -18.15 4.62 28.04
CA ARG A 7 -17.52 3.31 27.82
C ARG A 7 -17.00 3.32 26.38
N ARG A 8 -15.70 3.59 26.26
CA ARG A 8 -14.93 3.33 25.05
C ARG A 8 -15.22 1.89 24.65
N GLY A 9 -15.99 1.70 23.57
CA GLY A 9 -16.35 0.37 23.09
C GLY A 9 -15.06 -0.43 22.97
N ALA A 10 -14.94 -1.49 23.75
CA ALA A 10 -13.87 -2.46 23.58
C ALA A 10 -14.01 -2.97 22.15
N ARG A 11 -13.11 -2.54 21.26
CA ARG A 11 -13.03 -3.12 19.93
C ARG A 11 -12.64 -4.57 20.16
N GLU A 12 -13.53 -5.45 19.75
CA GLU A 12 -13.27 -6.88 19.64
C GLU A 12 -11.88 -7.06 19.00
N PRO A 13 -10.98 -7.85 19.60
CA PRO A 13 -9.65 -8.04 19.04
C PRO A 13 -9.82 -8.61 17.64
N LEU A 14 -9.18 -7.98 16.65
CA LEU A 14 -9.22 -8.41 15.24
C LEU A 14 -8.86 -9.90 15.17
N PRO A 15 -9.77 -10.78 14.75
CA PRO A 15 -9.45 -12.20 14.61
C PRO A 15 -8.41 -12.39 13.49
N THR A 16 -7.49 -13.30 13.77
CA THR A 16 -6.30 -13.65 12.99
C THR A 16 -6.56 -13.82 11.50
N GLY A 17 -6.08 -12.84 10.74
CA GLY A 17 -5.92 -12.86 9.29
C GLY A 17 -4.61 -12.15 8.94
N VAL A 18 -3.97 -12.49 7.83
CA VAL A 18 -2.69 -11.90 7.41
C VAL A 18 -2.86 -10.39 7.27
N ALA A 19 -2.28 -9.63 8.20
CA ALA A 19 -2.17 -8.18 8.08
C ALA A 19 -0.85 -7.85 7.35
N LEU A 20 -0.89 -6.86 6.47
CA LEU A 20 0.32 -6.21 5.96
C LEU A 20 1.16 -5.77 7.17
N ARG A 21 2.41 -6.23 7.23
CA ARG A 21 3.34 -5.90 8.34
C ARG A 21 4.30 -4.81 7.94
N ALA A 22 4.85 -4.94 6.74
CA ALA A 22 5.74 -3.99 6.11
C ALA A 22 5.65 -4.18 4.60
N VAL A 23 6.07 -3.17 3.86
CA VAL A 23 6.38 -3.24 2.44
C VAL A 23 7.82 -2.75 2.31
N ARG A 24 8.69 -3.57 1.73
CA ARG A 24 10.07 -3.19 1.42
C ARG A 24 10.18 -2.92 -0.06
N TYR A 25 10.91 -1.87 -0.44
CA TYR A 25 11.22 -1.59 -1.83
C TYR A 25 12.65 -2.03 -2.13
N SER A 26 12.83 -2.71 -3.25
CA SER A 26 14.13 -3.07 -3.79
C SER A 26 14.23 -2.47 -5.18
N ALA A 27 15.03 -1.42 -5.32
CA ALA A 27 15.22 -0.77 -6.61
C ALA A 27 15.73 -1.77 -7.67
N PRO A 28 15.27 -1.66 -8.93
CA PRO A 28 15.77 -2.51 -10.00
C PRO A 28 17.25 -2.25 -10.25
N GLU A 29 17.97 -3.31 -10.64
CA GLU A 29 19.35 -3.25 -11.11
C GLU A 29 19.42 -3.70 -12.58
N PRO A 30 19.83 -2.84 -13.53
CA PRO A 30 20.25 -1.45 -13.35
C PRO A 30 19.09 -0.50 -12.95
N PRO A 31 19.39 0.69 -12.39
CA PRO A 31 18.37 1.67 -12.02
C PRO A 31 17.47 2.05 -13.21
N ASP A 32 16.15 2.09 -12.97
CA ASP A 32 15.14 2.52 -13.92
C ASP A 32 14.60 3.90 -13.47
N GLU A 33 14.82 4.93 -14.28
CA GLU A 33 14.38 6.31 -14.02
C GLU A 33 13.03 6.63 -14.70
N THR A 34 12.31 5.61 -15.18
CA THR A 34 10.99 5.77 -15.80
C THR A 34 9.87 5.43 -14.82
N TYR A 35 8.65 5.91 -15.11
CA TYR A 35 7.47 5.48 -14.35
C TYR A 35 7.34 3.95 -14.42
N PRO A 36 7.06 3.25 -13.30
CA PRO A 36 6.70 3.76 -11.97
C PRO A 36 7.88 4.00 -11.01
N PHE A 37 9.12 3.68 -11.39
CA PHE A 37 10.29 3.74 -10.51
C PHE A 37 10.82 5.16 -10.26
N SER A 38 10.43 6.12 -11.10
CA SER A 38 10.70 7.55 -10.90
C SER A 38 9.77 8.26 -9.91
N LEU A 39 8.83 7.54 -9.28
CA LEU A 39 7.88 8.14 -8.35
C LEU A 39 8.58 8.75 -7.12
N PRO A 40 8.22 9.97 -6.69
CA PRO A 40 8.87 10.64 -5.56
C PRO A 40 8.86 9.83 -4.25
N ILE A 41 7.78 9.07 -3.99
CA ILE A 41 7.67 8.23 -2.80
C ILE A 41 8.74 7.13 -2.73
N LEU A 42 9.31 6.70 -3.87
CA LEU A 42 10.30 5.61 -3.92
C LEU A 42 11.73 6.08 -3.65
N ALA A 43 12.02 7.38 -3.85
CA ALA A 43 13.37 7.92 -3.78
C ALA A 43 14.08 7.69 -2.44
N ASN A 44 13.32 7.57 -1.34
CA ASN A 44 13.85 7.30 0.01
C ASN A 44 13.07 6.18 0.71
N LEU A 45 12.40 5.30 -0.04
CA LEU A 45 11.63 4.22 0.53
C LEU A 45 12.48 2.95 0.59
N ASP A 46 12.94 2.59 1.78
CA ASP A 46 13.53 1.27 2.02
C ASP A 46 12.48 0.29 2.58
N GLU A 47 11.76 0.73 3.62
CA GLU A 47 10.72 -0.02 4.30
C GLU A 47 9.59 0.90 4.78
N LEU A 48 8.34 0.47 4.56
CA LEU A 48 7.14 1.08 5.10
C LEU A 48 6.45 0.10 6.08
N PRO A 49 6.59 0.28 7.40
CA PRO A 49 5.93 -0.58 8.38
C PRO A 49 4.45 -0.21 8.58
N PHE A 50 3.63 -1.22 8.91
CA PHE A 50 2.19 -1.10 9.20
C PHE A 50 1.91 -1.53 10.65
N PRO A 51 2.26 -0.69 11.65
CA PRO A 51 2.12 -1.06 13.07
C PRO A 51 0.67 -1.11 13.53
N THR A 52 -0.25 -0.51 12.75
CA THR A 52 -1.68 -0.45 13.04
C THR A 52 -2.51 -0.97 11.87
N PRO A 53 -3.67 -1.58 12.13
CA PRO A 53 -4.56 -2.09 11.08
C PRO A 53 -5.09 -1.02 10.13
N ILE A 54 -5.07 0.24 10.54
CA ILE A 54 -5.47 1.40 9.73
C ILE A 54 -4.22 2.23 9.50
N THR A 55 -3.90 2.50 8.24
CA THR A 55 -2.77 3.32 7.81
C THR A 55 -3.27 4.34 6.80
N PHE A 56 -2.88 5.60 6.96
CA PHE A 56 -3.20 6.68 6.03
C PHE A 56 -1.97 7.08 5.23
N LEU A 57 -2.06 7.06 3.90
CA LEU A 57 -1.04 7.62 3.01
C LEU A 57 -1.41 9.07 2.69
N VAL A 58 -0.57 10.03 3.10
CA VAL A 58 -0.82 11.47 2.94
C VAL A 58 0.37 12.14 2.27
N GLY A 59 0.12 13.15 1.42
CA GLY A 59 1.16 13.88 0.68
C GLY A 59 0.61 14.58 -0.56
N GLU A 60 1.45 15.37 -1.24
CA GLU A 60 1.08 16.18 -2.42
C GLU A 60 0.56 15.36 -3.61
N ASN A 61 -0.22 15.99 -4.49
CA ASN A 61 -0.68 15.33 -5.71
C ASN A 61 0.53 14.94 -6.60
N GLY A 62 0.50 13.75 -7.18
CA GLY A 62 1.62 13.22 -7.97
C GLY A 62 2.77 12.61 -7.17
N SER A 63 2.71 12.58 -5.83
CA SER A 63 3.79 12.00 -5.01
C SER A 63 3.93 10.47 -5.10
N GLY A 64 2.98 9.77 -5.73
CA GLY A 64 3.01 8.30 -5.91
C GLY A 64 2.20 7.48 -4.92
N LYS A 65 1.37 8.11 -4.06
CA LYS A 65 0.55 7.42 -3.04
C LYS A 65 -0.39 6.36 -3.62
N SER A 66 -1.17 6.73 -4.63
CA SER A 66 -2.13 5.81 -5.27
C SER A 66 -1.41 4.68 -5.99
N SER A 67 -0.32 4.99 -6.71
CA SER A 67 0.51 3.99 -7.38
C SER A 67 1.14 3.00 -6.41
N LEU A 68 1.62 3.45 -5.25
CA LEU A 68 2.12 2.56 -4.19
C LEU A 68 1.00 1.67 -3.65
N LEU A 69 -0.18 2.23 -3.40
CA LEU A 69 -1.34 1.46 -2.92
C LEU A 69 -1.77 0.39 -3.93
N GLU A 70 -1.81 0.72 -5.21
CA GLU A 70 -2.10 -0.23 -6.30
C GLU A 70 -1.04 -1.33 -6.40
N ALA A 71 0.25 -0.98 -6.32
CA ALA A 71 1.34 -1.95 -6.34
C ALA A 71 1.27 -2.91 -5.13
N ILE A 72 0.96 -2.39 -3.93
CA ILE A 72 0.74 -3.21 -2.73
C ILE A 72 -0.45 -4.16 -2.95
N ALA A 73 -1.57 -3.66 -3.49
CA ALA A 73 -2.74 -4.49 -3.76
C ALA A 73 -2.43 -5.61 -4.76
N VAL A 74 -1.71 -5.28 -5.84
CA VAL A 74 -1.28 -6.25 -6.85
C VAL A 74 -0.30 -7.28 -6.26
N GLY A 75 0.71 -6.84 -5.49
CA GLY A 75 1.70 -7.73 -4.88
C GLY A 75 1.12 -8.66 -3.81
N ALA A 76 0.08 -8.22 -3.12
CA ALA A 76 -0.65 -9.02 -2.13
C ALA A 76 -1.81 -9.84 -2.73
N ASP A 77 -1.97 -9.85 -4.06
CA ASP A 77 -3.08 -10.50 -4.79
C ASP A 77 -4.47 -10.08 -4.26
N LEU A 78 -4.59 -8.83 -3.79
CA LEU A 78 -5.84 -8.24 -3.34
C LEU A 78 -6.64 -7.75 -4.54
N GLN A 79 -7.96 -7.93 -4.50
CA GLN A 79 -8.83 -7.43 -5.57
C GLN A 79 -8.68 -5.91 -5.70
N THR A 80 -8.33 -5.45 -6.90
CA THR A 80 -8.31 -4.01 -7.22
C THR A 80 -9.72 -3.48 -7.40
N LEU A 81 -9.89 -2.16 -7.28
CA LEU A 81 -11.17 -1.45 -7.28
C LEU A 81 -12.05 -1.67 -8.54
N GLY A 82 -11.60 -2.40 -9.56
CA GLY A 82 -12.36 -2.73 -10.77
C GLY A 82 -12.97 -4.13 -10.83
N GLY A 83 -12.71 -5.00 -9.85
CA GLY A 83 -13.24 -6.39 -9.83
C GLY A 83 -12.69 -7.31 -10.94
N GLN A 84 -11.71 -6.84 -11.71
CA GLN A 84 -10.98 -7.64 -12.69
C GLN A 84 -9.75 -8.29 -12.05
N ASP A 85 -9.31 -9.42 -12.61
CA ASP A 85 -8.09 -10.12 -12.19
C ASP A 85 -6.88 -9.18 -12.32
N THR A 86 -6.20 -8.95 -11.19
CA THR A 86 -5.01 -8.08 -11.08
C THR A 86 -3.90 -8.48 -12.04
N ARG A 87 -3.89 -9.73 -12.52
CA ARG A 87 -2.90 -10.29 -13.44
C ARG A 87 -3.19 -9.97 -14.90
N ARG A 88 -4.44 -9.60 -15.24
CA ARG A 88 -4.90 -9.46 -16.64
C ARG A 88 -5.33 -8.05 -17.01
N ASP A 89 -5.63 -7.19 -16.04
CA ASP A 89 -5.99 -5.81 -16.33
C ASP A 89 -4.81 -5.05 -16.94
N PRO A 90 -4.89 -4.54 -18.19
CA PRO A 90 -3.79 -3.82 -18.83
C PRO A 90 -3.49 -2.48 -18.14
N THR A 91 -4.45 -1.89 -17.43
CA THR A 91 -4.25 -0.63 -16.71
C THR A 91 -3.33 -0.79 -15.50
N LEU A 92 -3.14 -2.03 -15.01
CA LEU A 92 -2.27 -2.37 -13.90
C LEU A 92 -0.85 -2.78 -14.32
N ALA A 93 -0.46 -2.55 -15.59
CA ALA A 93 0.87 -2.93 -16.06
C ALA A 93 2.00 -2.31 -15.22
N ASP A 94 1.91 -1.01 -14.91
CA ASP A 94 2.90 -0.34 -14.08
C ASP A 94 2.77 -0.73 -12.60
N ALA A 95 1.56 -0.92 -12.09
CA ALA A 95 1.35 -1.44 -10.74
C ALA A 95 2.02 -2.82 -10.56
N ARG A 96 1.96 -3.70 -11.56
CA ARG A 96 2.68 -4.99 -11.57
C ARG A 96 4.19 -4.83 -11.63
N ARG A 97 4.70 -3.91 -12.46
CA ARG A 97 6.13 -3.59 -12.51
C ARG A 97 6.64 -3.13 -11.15
N LEU A 98 5.92 -2.22 -10.49
CA LEU A 98 6.28 -1.74 -9.16
C LEU A 98 6.11 -2.85 -8.11
N ALA A 99 5.03 -3.63 -8.14
CA ALA A 99 4.78 -4.71 -7.20
C ALA A 99 5.88 -5.78 -7.23
N ALA A 100 6.47 -6.08 -8.40
CA ALA A 100 7.60 -7.01 -8.51
C ALA A 100 8.86 -6.52 -7.79
N ALA A 101 8.97 -5.21 -7.53
CA ALA A 101 10.02 -4.59 -6.76
C ALA A 101 9.66 -4.41 -5.26
N LEU A 102 8.45 -4.83 -4.85
CA LEU A 102 8.01 -4.81 -3.45
C LEU A 102 8.11 -6.21 -2.82
N ARG A 103 8.45 -6.26 -1.53
CA ARG A 103 8.50 -7.49 -0.72
C ARG A 103 7.83 -7.33 0.64
#